data_AF-A0A958LQF4-F1
#
_entry.id   AF-A0A958LQF4-F1
#
_cell.length_a   1.000
_cell.length_b   1.000
_cell.length_c   1.000
_cell.angle_alpha   90.00
_cell.angle_beta   90.00
_cell.angle_gamma   90.00
#
_symmetry.space_group_name_H-M   'P 1'
#
loop_
_entity.id
_entity.type
_entity.pdbx_description
1 polymer ?
#
loop_
_entity_poly.entity_id
_entity_poly.type
_entity_poly.pdbx_seq_one_letter_code
_entity_poly.pdbx_strand_id
1 'polypeptide(L)'
;MFLGLVLFTVTAVGEDEIAGRGSKFPGFKSGQYGWGGVVGQPFAARYQRWIDWKRAWFADVGFTIDEFLVTHANYAIYLISEDDRWKMDRRVGTALFNVFGGVMASAYLGDKEEEDSQLGLRIGGAFEYLIPKSSWSVRLEVAPVLFLSGRTAGGLEGGIAAVYYFDPKTGKGAVKDYSGESGIDDNTQKFLSGEADFEDTELSKEKPKPKAKKKRKVKKRKKKPRSKKKTKPKSEDDSYRIEKFEENEEVMVEEVEL
;
A
#
# COMPACT_ATOMS: atom_id res chain seq x y z
N MET A 1 6.89 25.86 -25.79
CA MET A 1 7.26 25.39 -24.44
C MET A 1 7.54 23.89 -24.55
N PHE A 2 8.77 23.46 -24.24
CA PHE A 2 9.25 22.11 -24.58
C PHE A 2 8.53 21.04 -23.75
N LEU A 3 7.65 20.27 -24.40
CA LEU A 3 7.05 19.06 -23.87
C LEU A 3 8.14 17.96 -23.90
N GLY A 4 8.91 17.87 -22.81
CA GLY A 4 9.88 16.79 -22.60
C GLY A 4 9.15 15.49 -22.33
N LEU A 5 8.80 14.77 -23.41
CA LEU A 5 8.21 13.44 -23.33
C LEU A 5 9.27 12.45 -22.82
N VAL A 6 9.36 12.27 -21.51
CA VAL A 6 10.21 11.24 -20.90
C VAL A 6 9.50 9.90 -21.05
N LEU A 7 9.75 9.24 -22.17
CA LEU A 7 9.29 7.87 -22.45
C LEU A 7 10.16 6.88 -21.64
N PHE A 8 9.69 6.47 -20.46
CA PHE A 8 10.30 5.35 -19.74
C PHE A 8 9.86 4.04 -20.39
N THR A 9 10.65 3.55 -21.35
CA THR A 9 10.49 2.19 -21.90
C THR A 9 10.99 1.21 -20.84
N VAL A 10 10.07 0.58 -20.10
CA VAL A 10 10.40 -0.50 -19.16
C VAL A 10 10.66 -1.77 -19.96
N THR A 11 11.89 -1.95 -20.44
CA THR A 11 12.36 -3.25 -20.91
C THR A 11 12.68 -4.11 -19.70
N ALA A 12 11.71 -4.90 -19.25
CA ALA A 12 11.93 -5.99 -18.32
C ALA A 12 12.73 -7.10 -19.04
N VAL A 13 14.06 -6.98 -19.05
CA VAL A 13 14.96 -8.06 -19.46
C VAL A 13 15.44 -8.76 -18.19
N GLY A 14 15.18 -10.05 -18.09
CA GLY A 14 15.55 -10.88 -16.95
C GLY A 14 14.91 -12.26 -17.04
N GLU A 15 15.27 -13.02 -18.09
CA GLU A 15 15.18 -14.48 -18.08
C GLU A 15 16.18 -15.00 -17.05
N ASP A 16 15.68 -15.68 -16.02
CA ASP A 16 16.47 -16.61 -15.22
C ASP A 16 15.55 -17.77 -14.82
N GLU A 17 15.63 -18.87 -15.57
CA GLU A 17 15.21 -20.19 -15.14
C GLU A 17 16.18 -20.70 -14.08
N ILE A 18 15.76 -20.87 -12.81
CA ILE A 18 16.16 -22.01 -11.96
C ILE A 18 15.03 -22.32 -10.98
N ALA A 19 14.67 -23.60 -10.91
CA ALA A 19 13.67 -24.20 -10.07
C ALA A 19 14.13 -24.36 -8.60
N GLY A 20 13.20 -24.15 -7.66
CA GLY A 20 13.32 -24.52 -6.26
C GLY A 20 11.94 -24.53 -5.60
N ARG A 21 11.64 -25.56 -4.81
CA ARG A 21 10.34 -25.79 -4.15
C ARG A 21 10.05 -24.70 -3.10
N GLY A 22 9.25 -23.71 -3.51
CA GLY A 22 8.08 -23.21 -2.78
C GLY A 22 8.27 -22.57 -1.40
N SER A 23 9.12 -21.56 -1.26
CA SER A 23 8.91 -20.55 -0.21
C SER A 23 7.66 -19.74 -0.56
N LYS A 24 6.54 -20.02 0.10
CA LYS A 24 5.25 -19.34 -0.11
C LYS A 24 5.41 -17.83 0.09
N PHE A 25 4.85 -17.02 -0.81
CA PHE A 25 5.00 -15.56 -0.81
C PHE A 25 4.39 -14.95 0.47
N PRO A 26 5.20 -14.33 1.36
CA PRO A 26 4.68 -13.77 2.59
C PRO A 26 4.02 -12.38 2.40
N GLY A 27 3.85 -11.89 1.16
CA GLY A 27 3.60 -10.47 0.92
C GLY A 27 4.89 -9.65 0.97
N PHE A 28 4.77 -8.33 0.82
CA PHE A 28 5.87 -7.43 1.15
C PHE A 28 6.13 -7.46 2.66
N LYS A 29 7.41 -7.51 3.04
CA LYS A 29 7.80 -7.53 4.45
C LYS A 29 7.42 -6.19 5.09
N SER A 30 7.00 -6.24 6.35
CA SER A 30 6.82 -5.03 7.16
C SER A 30 8.08 -4.16 7.09
N GLY A 31 7.91 -2.87 6.84
CA GLY A 31 8.99 -1.90 6.73
C GLY A 31 9.63 -1.77 5.35
N GLN A 32 9.24 -2.60 4.37
CA GLN A 32 9.68 -2.46 2.99
C GLN A 32 9.21 -1.12 2.42
N TYR A 33 10.09 -0.44 1.68
CA TYR A 33 9.81 0.86 1.09
C TYR A 33 10.23 0.89 -0.37
N GLY A 34 9.67 1.81 -1.14
CA GLY A 34 9.92 1.96 -2.56
C GLY A 34 9.73 3.37 -3.05
N TRP A 35 10.35 3.65 -4.18
CA TRP A 35 10.27 4.93 -4.90
C TRP A 35 9.81 4.67 -6.32
N GLY A 36 9.05 5.59 -6.88
CA GLY A 36 8.46 5.41 -8.19
C GLY A 36 7.99 6.71 -8.82
N GLY A 37 7.43 6.57 -10.02
CA GLY A 37 6.74 7.64 -10.72
C GLY A 37 5.28 7.27 -10.94
N VAL A 38 4.43 8.28 -11.05
CA VAL A 38 3.02 8.21 -11.43
C VAL A 38 2.86 9.00 -12.72
N VAL A 39 2.32 8.37 -13.75
CA VAL A 39 1.93 9.01 -15.00
C VAL A 39 0.41 9.09 -15.03
N GLY A 40 -0.13 10.31 -15.07
CA GLY A 40 -1.56 10.56 -15.01
C GLY A 40 -1.86 12.00 -14.56
N GLN A 41 -2.97 12.16 -13.84
CA GLN A 41 -3.41 13.40 -13.21
C GLN A 41 -3.40 13.16 -11.68
N PRO A 42 -2.37 13.60 -10.94
CA PRO A 42 -1.16 14.33 -11.37
C PRO A 42 -0.03 13.44 -11.94
N PHE A 43 0.95 14.07 -12.61
CA PHE A 43 2.26 13.47 -12.87
C PHE A 43 3.16 13.67 -11.65
N ALA A 44 3.57 12.59 -10.98
CA ALA A 44 4.17 12.68 -9.65
C ALA A 44 5.30 11.70 -9.39
N ALA A 45 6.21 12.06 -8.49
CA ALA A 45 7.09 11.11 -7.83
C ALA A 45 6.36 10.50 -6.62
N ARG A 46 6.49 9.19 -6.44
CA ARG A 46 5.84 8.42 -5.37
C ARG A 46 6.86 7.81 -4.42
N TYR A 47 6.58 7.94 -3.13
CA TYR A 47 7.17 7.11 -2.09
C TYR A 47 6.11 6.15 -1.55
N GLN A 48 6.43 4.88 -1.39
CA GLN A 48 5.54 3.89 -0.78
C GLN A 48 6.26 3.13 0.32
N ARG A 49 5.58 2.87 1.44
CA ARG A 49 6.09 2.04 2.52
C ARG A 49 5.04 1.12 3.10
N TRP A 50 5.39 -0.15 3.14
CA TRP A 50 4.58 -1.22 3.69
C TRP A 50 4.68 -1.23 5.21
N ILE A 51 3.53 -1.17 5.87
CA ILE A 51 3.39 -1.29 7.32
C ILE A 51 3.38 -2.77 7.67
N ASP A 52 2.57 -3.54 6.94
CA ASP A 52 2.53 -5.00 6.96
C ASP A 52 2.03 -5.51 5.60
N TRP A 53 1.77 -6.81 5.48
CA TRP A 53 1.37 -7.43 4.22
C TRP A 53 -0.01 -6.99 3.69
N LYS A 54 -0.87 -6.35 4.51
CA LYS A 54 -2.18 -5.82 4.10
C LYS A 54 -2.21 -4.30 3.98
N ARG A 55 -1.21 -3.60 4.48
CA ARG A 55 -1.31 -2.15 4.73
C ARG A 55 -0.05 -1.44 4.30
N ALA A 56 -0.22 -0.34 3.58
CA ALA A 56 0.87 0.52 3.17
C ALA A 56 0.44 1.98 3.29
N TRP A 57 1.40 2.88 3.50
CA TRP A 57 1.21 4.29 3.24
C TRP A 57 2.01 4.68 2.00
N PHE A 58 1.53 5.67 1.27
CA PHE A 58 2.26 6.22 0.14
C PHE A 58 2.04 7.73 0.07
N ALA A 59 3.05 8.43 -0.39
CA ALA A 59 3.05 9.87 -0.56
C ALA A 59 3.49 10.22 -1.97
N ASP A 60 2.82 11.19 -2.57
CA ASP A 60 3.06 11.63 -3.93
C ASP A 60 3.39 13.12 -3.91
N VAL A 61 4.32 13.55 -4.76
CA VAL A 61 4.64 14.96 -5.00
C VAL A 61 4.79 15.15 -6.50
N GLY A 62 4.02 16.04 -7.08
CA GLY A 62 3.93 16.16 -8.53
C GLY A 62 3.21 17.40 -9.01
N PHE A 63 2.91 17.43 -10.31
CA PHE A 63 2.24 18.53 -10.98
C PHE A 63 0.99 18.03 -11.71
N THR A 64 -0.08 18.82 -11.69
CA THR A 64 -1.25 18.60 -12.55
C THR A 64 -1.04 19.28 -13.90
N ILE A 65 -1.89 18.94 -14.88
CA ILE A 65 -1.91 19.63 -16.18
C ILE A 65 -2.33 21.11 -16.00
N ASP A 66 -3.12 21.40 -14.96
CA ASP A 66 -3.58 22.74 -14.61
C ASP A 66 -2.54 23.56 -13.81
N GLU A 67 -1.26 23.19 -13.88
CA GLU A 67 -0.13 23.91 -13.26
C GLU A 67 -0.17 23.99 -11.72
N PHE A 68 -0.85 23.05 -11.06
CA PHE A 68 -0.77 22.92 -9.61
C PHE A 68 0.37 22.02 -9.20
N LEU A 69 1.20 22.48 -8.26
CA LEU A 69 2.04 21.58 -7.47
C LEU A 69 1.14 20.87 -6.47
N VAL A 70 1.11 19.54 -6.51
CA VAL A 70 0.24 18.71 -5.68
C VAL A 70 1.05 17.76 -4.83
N THR A 71 0.63 17.58 -3.59
CA THR A 71 1.16 16.61 -2.65
C THR A 71 0.04 15.75 -2.08
N HIS A 72 0.27 14.44 -2.01
CA HIS A 72 -0.66 13.49 -1.42
C HIS A 72 0.00 12.72 -0.28
N ALA A 73 -0.79 12.38 0.74
CA ALA A 73 -0.44 11.40 1.76
C ALA A 73 -1.60 10.44 1.97
N ASN A 74 -1.40 9.18 1.60
CA ASN A 74 -2.43 8.17 1.53
C ASN A 74 -2.11 6.95 2.38
N TYR A 75 -3.17 6.26 2.81
CA TYR A 75 -3.12 4.99 3.52
C TYR A 75 -3.96 3.96 2.76
N ALA A 76 -3.34 2.86 2.36
CA ALA A 76 -3.93 1.77 1.58
C ALA A 76 -4.17 0.51 2.43
N ILE A 77 -5.29 -0.15 2.15
CA ILE A 77 -5.66 -1.47 2.65
C ILE A 77 -5.84 -2.41 1.45
N TYR A 78 -5.05 -3.46 1.41
CA TYR A 78 -5.08 -4.48 0.38
C TYR A 78 -6.10 -5.56 0.72
N LEU A 79 -7.01 -5.82 -0.20
CA LEU A 79 -8.11 -6.78 -0.04
C LEU A 79 -7.64 -8.19 -0.43
N ILE A 80 -6.73 -8.74 0.39
CA ILE A 80 -6.12 -10.06 0.17
C ILE A 80 -6.48 -10.96 1.37
N SER A 81 -6.90 -12.19 1.10
CA SER A 81 -7.10 -13.22 2.14
C SER A 81 -5.77 -13.89 2.54
N GLU A 82 -5.73 -14.52 3.70
CA GLU A 82 -4.54 -15.31 4.08
C GLU A 82 -4.33 -16.49 3.13
N ASP A 83 -5.40 -17.13 2.66
CA ASP A 83 -5.32 -18.24 1.71
C ASP A 83 -4.76 -17.81 0.36
N ASP A 84 -5.16 -16.64 -0.14
CA ASP A 84 -4.62 -16.09 -1.38
C ASP A 84 -3.13 -15.78 -1.23
N ARG A 85 -2.72 -15.25 -0.07
CA ARG A 85 -1.31 -15.03 0.25
C ARG A 85 -0.51 -16.33 0.16
N TRP A 86 -1.03 -17.44 0.68
CA TRP A 86 -0.33 -18.73 0.62
C TRP A 86 -0.25 -19.33 -0.80
N LYS A 87 -1.17 -18.93 -1.69
CA LYS A 87 -1.22 -19.35 -3.11
C LYS A 87 -0.42 -18.45 -4.04
N MET A 88 0.00 -17.27 -3.60
CA MET A 88 0.77 -16.34 -4.43
C MET A 88 2.14 -16.94 -4.77
N ASP A 89 2.32 -17.26 -6.05
CA ASP A 89 3.59 -17.68 -6.62
C ASP A 89 4.21 -16.50 -7.39
N ARG A 90 5.46 -16.13 -7.05
CA ARG A 90 6.20 -15.07 -7.76
C ARG A 90 6.59 -15.47 -9.19
N ARG A 91 6.30 -16.68 -9.65
CA ARG A 91 6.53 -17.12 -11.03
C ARG A 91 5.58 -16.45 -12.04
N VAL A 92 4.33 -16.18 -11.67
CA VAL A 92 3.29 -15.69 -12.60
C VAL A 92 2.95 -14.20 -12.39
N GLY A 93 3.59 -13.58 -11.39
CA GLY A 93 3.25 -12.23 -10.94
C GLY A 93 1.94 -12.22 -10.16
N THR A 94 1.72 -11.15 -9.41
CA THR A 94 0.60 -11.09 -8.47
C THR A 94 -0.19 -9.81 -8.65
N ALA A 95 -1.47 -9.94 -9.02
CA ALA A 95 -2.40 -8.82 -9.02
C ALA A 95 -3.03 -8.65 -7.63
N LEU A 96 -3.01 -7.43 -7.12
CA LEU A 96 -3.53 -7.04 -5.82
C LEU A 96 -4.52 -5.92 -5.99
N PHE A 97 -5.67 -6.02 -5.31
CA PHE A 97 -6.62 -4.92 -5.22
C PHE A 97 -6.50 -4.22 -3.87
N ASN A 98 -6.54 -2.89 -3.86
CA ASN A 98 -6.55 -2.11 -2.63
C ASN A 98 -7.53 -0.94 -2.72
N VAL A 99 -7.98 -0.53 -1.54
CA VAL A 99 -8.69 0.73 -1.31
C VAL A 99 -7.79 1.64 -0.48
N PHE A 100 -7.85 2.94 -0.73
CA PHE A 100 -7.04 3.91 0.01
C PHE A 100 -7.82 5.17 0.34
N GLY A 101 -7.38 5.83 1.40
CA GLY A 101 -7.85 7.14 1.82
C GLY A 101 -6.68 8.02 2.23
N GLY A 102 -6.77 9.32 1.97
CA GLY A 102 -5.67 10.23 2.20
C GLY A 102 -6.07 11.69 2.19
N VAL A 103 -5.06 12.53 2.38
CA VAL A 103 -5.15 13.99 2.29
C VAL A 103 -4.35 14.49 1.10
N MET A 104 -4.80 15.62 0.57
CA MET A 104 -4.18 16.35 -0.53
C MET A 104 -3.89 17.77 -0.07
N ALA A 105 -2.76 18.31 -0.52
CA ALA A 105 -2.50 19.74 -0.53
C ALA A 105 -1.95 20.14 -1.90
N SER A 106 -2.45 21.24 -2.46
CA SER A 106 -1.96 21.80 -3.71
C SER A 106 -1.68 23.29 -3.59
N ALA A 107 -0.75 23.77 -4.42
CA ALA A 107 -0.45 25.19 -4.59
C ALA A 107 -0.40 25.50 -6.08
N TYR A 108 -1.10 26.55 -6.49
CA TYR A 108 -1.03 27.05 -7.86
C TYR A 108 0.35 27.69 -8.10
N LEU A 109 0.96 27.42 -9.25
CA LEU A 109 2.27 27.98 -9.61
C LEU A 109 2.21 29.01 -10.74
N GLY A 110 1.03 29.32 -11.27
CA GLY A 110 0.88 30.32 -12.33
C GLY A 110 0.75 31.75 -11.81
N ASP A 111 0.85 32.72 -12.73
CA ASP A 111 0.86 34.16 -12.43
C ASP A 111 -0.51 34.77 -12.10
N LYS A 112 -1.56 33.95 -11.93
CA LYS A 112 -2.90 34.44 -11.59
C LYS A 112 -3.08 34.54 -10.09
N GLU A 113 -3.33 35.77 -9.61
CA GLU A 113 -3.47 36.14 -8.20
C GLU A 113 -4.71 35.54 -7.49
N GLU A 114 -5.53 34.72 -8.16
CA GLU A 114 -6.87 34.33 -7.65
C GLU A 114 -7.04 32.84 -7.29
N GLU A 115 -6.08 31.94 -7.58
CA GLU A 115 -6.22 30.53 -7.20
C GLU A 115 -5.36 30.17 -5.97
N ASP A 116 -6.00 30.23 -4.82
CA ASP A 116 -5.44 29.88 -3.51
C ASP A 116 -5.05 28.41 -3.41
N SER A 117 -4.10 28.14 -2.51
CA SER A 117 -3.71 26.79 -2.10
C SER A 117 -4.94 25.95 -1.72
N GLN A 118 -5.00 24.72 -2.19
CA GLN A 118 -6.14 23.83 -1.96
C GLN A 118 -5.76 22.74 -0.97
N LEU A 119 -6.70 22.38 -0.11
CA LEU A 119 -6.61 21.21 0.75
C LEU A 119 -7.77 20.29 0.41
N GLY A 120 -7.54 18.99 0.43
CA GLY A 120 -8.55 18.02 0.05
C GLY A 120 -8.42 16.68 0.74
N LEU A 121 -9.48 15.89 0.61
CA LEU A 121 -9.53 14.49 0.99
C LEU A 121 -9.63 13.64 -0.27
N ARG A 122 -8.90 12.53 -0.30
CA ARG A 122 -8.89 11.59 -1.42
C ARG A 122 -9.33 10.22 -0.93
N ILE A 123 -10.23 9.57 -1.66
CA ILE A 123 -10.62 8.18 -1.42
C ILE A 123 -10.60 7.49 -2.76
N GLY A 124 -9.96 6.33 -2.86
CA GLY A 124 -9.77 5.67 -4.15
C GLY A 124 -9.58 4.18 -4.08
N GLY A 125 -9.51 3.59 -5.26
CA GLY A 125 -9.22 2.18 -5.48
C GLY A 125 -8.04 2.03 -6.43
N ALA A 126 -7.30 0.94 -6.27
CA ALA A 126 -6.19 0.64 -7.16
C ALA A 126 -6.00 -0.87 -7.37
N PHE A 127 -5.51 -1.20 -8.56
CA PHE A 127 -4.97 -2.51 -8.90
C PHE A 127 -3.45 -2.40 -8.98
N GLU A 128 -2.73 -3.18 -8.17
CA GLU A 128 -1.28 -3.26 -8.18
C GLU A 128 -0.82 -4.63 -8.65
N TYR A 129 -0.06 -4.67 -9.73
CA TYR A 129 0.56 -5.86 -10.27
C TYR A 129 2.04 -5.92 -9.86
N LEU A 130 2.40 -6.98 -9.15
CA LEU A 130 3.77 -7.27 -8.75
C LEU A 130 4.46 -8.04 -9.86
N ILE A 131 5.50 -7.44 -10.44
CA ILE A 131 6.22 -8.05 -11.55
C ILE A 131 6.97 -9.29 -11.03
N PRO A 132 6.80 -10.47 -11.68
CA PRO A 132 7.46 -11.69 -11.26
C PRO A 132 8.99 -11.52 -11.25
N LYS A 133 9.64 -12.12 -10.25
CA LYS A 133 11.11 -12.05 -10.05
C LYS A 133 11.70 -10.62 -10.06
N SER A 134 10.86 -9.61 -9.83
CA SER A 134 11.24 -8.21 -9.92
C SER A 134 10.90 -7.46 -8.63
N SER A 135 11.65 -6.37 -8.39
CA SER A 135 11.41 -5.46 -7.27
C SER A 135 10.44 -4.36 -7.67
N TRP A 136 9.94 -4.41 -8.90
CA TRP A 136 9.00 -3.45 -9.45
C TRP A 136 7.55 -3.89 -9.22
N SER A 137 6.68 -2.92 -8.97
CA SER A 137 5.24 -3.07 -9.16
C SER A 137 4.72 -2.01 -10.11
N VAL A 138 3.63 -2.34 -10.79
CA VAL A 138 2.84 -1.42 -11.61
C VAL A 138 1.48 -1.27 -10.97
N ARG A 139 1.01 -0.05 -10.75
CA ARG A 139 -0.25 0.22 -10.05
C ARG A 139 -1.12 1.17 -10.87
N LEU A 140 -2.32 0.73 -11.20
CA LEU A 140 -3.37 1.55 -11.78
C LEU A 140 -4.27 2.06 -10.66
N GLU A 141 -4.48 3.38 -10.57
CA GLU A 141 -5.30 3.99 -9.53
C GLU A 141 -6.29 5.01 -10.07
N VAL A 142 -7.41 5.12 -9.36
CA VAL A 142 -8.44 6.14 -9.57
C VAL A 142 -8.99 6.57 -8.21
N ALA A 143 -9.20 7.87 -8.03
CA ALA A 143 -9.70 8.42 -6.79
C ALA A 143 -10.48 9.73 -7.01
N PRO A 144 -11.74 9.82 -6.57
CA PRO A 144 -12.36 11.11 -6.32
C PRO A 144 -11.61 11.89 -5.24
N VAL A 145 -11.57 13.21 -5.44
CA VAL A 145 -11.01 14.19 -4.51
C VAL A 145 -12.11 15.16 -4.09
N LEU A 146 -12.27 15.32 -2.79
CA LEU A 146 -13.13 16.34 -2.19
C LEU A 146 -12.27 17.49 -1.68
N PHE A 147 -12.35 18.64 -2.33
CA PHE A 147 -11.66 19.84 -1.89
C PHE A 147 -12.40 20.46 -0.69
N LEU A 148 -11.63 20.81 0.34
CA LEU A 148 -12.11 21.44 1.57
C LEU A 148 -11.82 22.95 1.58
N SER A 149 -10.86 23.41 0.78
CA SER A 149 -10.50 24.82 0.61
C SER A 149 -10.13 25.14 -0.83
N GLY A 150 -10.24 26.41 -1.21
CA GLY A 150 -10.03 26.88 -2.58
C GLY A 150 -11.27 26.64 -3.43
N ARG A 151 -11.34 25.50 -4.14
CA ARG A 151 -12.47 25.13 -5.00
C ARG A 151 -13.54 24.38 -4.21
N THR A 152 -14.81 24.68 -4.49
CA THR A 152 -15.99 24.00 -3.90
C THR A 152 -16.44 22.75 -4.68
N ALA A 153 -15.92 22.51 -5.88
CA ALA A 153 -16.26 21.35 -6.70
C ALA A 153 -15.26 20.20 -6.47
N GLY A 154 -15.75 18.96 -6.41
CA GLY A 154 -14.91 17.76 -6.36
C GLY A 154 -14.16 17.50 -7.67
N GLY A 155 -13.09 16.71 -7.60
CA GLY A 155 -12.27 16.31 -8.74
C GLY A 155 -12.17 14.79 -8.88
N LEU A 156 -11.64 14.34 -10.02
CA LEU A 156 -11.29 12.94 -10.25
C LEU A 156 -9.81 12.89 -10.64
N GLU A 157 -9.04 12.11 -9.90
CA GLU A 157 -7.63 11.88 -10.17
C GLU A 157 -7.39 10.41 -10.48
N GLY A 158 -6.32 10.14 -11.23
CA GLY A 158 -5.95 8.78 -11.59
C GLY A 158 -4.67 8.71 -12.40
N GLY A 159 -4.08 7.52 -12.44
CA GLY A 159 -2.82 7.31 -13.15
C GLY A 159 -2.28 5.89 -13.03
N ILE A 160 -1.15 5.68 -13.69
CA ILE A 160 -0.36 4.45 -13.65
C ILE A 160 0.95 4.77 -12.95
N ALA A 161 1.21 4.09 -11.84
CA ALA A 161 2.44 4.19 -11.09
C ALA A 161 3.36 3.00 -11.35
N ALA A 162 4.66 3.23 -11.43
CA ALA A 162 5.68 2.19 -11.41
C ALA A 162 6.59 2.42 -10.19
N VAL A 163 6.67 1.45 -9.29
CA VAL A 163 7.37 1.59 -8.00
C VAL A 163 8.44 0.50 -7.86
N TYR A 164 9.67 0.91 -7.54
CA TYR A 164 10.76 0.00 -7.22
C TYR A 164 10.95 -0.12 -5.71
N TYR A 165 10.98 -1.34 -5.19
CA TYR A 165 11.08 -1.62 -3.76
C TYR A 165 12.47 -2.08 -3.31
N PHE A 166 12.86 -1.60 -2.13
CA PHE A 166 14.12 -1.90 -1.46
C PHE A 166 13.88 -2.75 -0.20
N ASP A 167 14.75 -3.74 0.04
CA ASP A 167 14.74 -4.50 1.29
C ASP A 167 15.26 -3.61 2.43
N PRO A 168 14.54 -3.49 3.56
CA PRO A 168 14.91 -2.59 4.65
C PRO A 168 16.21 -2.97 5.37
N LYS A 169 16.62 -4.24 5.32
CA LYS A 169 17.86 -4.71 5.96
C LYS A 169 19.08 -4.47 5.10
N THR A 170 18.95 -4.66 3.78
CA THR A 170 20.10 -4.63 2.87
C THR A 170 20.20 -3.35 2.06
N GLY A 171 19.12 -2.58 1.94
CA GLY A 171 19.02 -1.42 1.06
C GLY A 171 19.10 -1.77 -0.44
N LYS A 172 19.16 -3.05 -0.79
CA LYS A 172 19.19 -3.54 -2.18
C LYS A 172 17.77 -3.84 -2.65
N GLY A 173 17.60 -4.05 -3.96
CA GLY A 173 16.31 -4.48 -4.53
C GLY A 173 15.76 -5.69 -3.76
N ALA A 174 14.46 -5.66 -3.44
CA ALA A 174 13.79 -6.65 -2.61
C ALA A 174 13.65 -8.06 -3.24
N VAL A 175 14.28 -8.28 -4.40
CA VAL A 175 14.26 -9.55 -5.15
C VAL A 175 15.27 -10.57 -4.66
N LYS A 176 16.27 -10.21 -3.83
CA LYS A 176 17.25 -11.20 -3.39
C LYS A 176 16.60 -12.36 -2.63
N ASP A 177 16.36 -13.43 -3.38
CA ASP A 177 16.28 -14.82 -3.01
C ASP A 177 15.38 -15.14 -1.81
N TYR A 178 14.06 -15.07 -2.03
CA TYR A 178 13.17 -15.91 -1.23
C TYR A 178 13.37 -17.40 -1.56
N SER A 179 14.01 -17.71 -2.68
CA SER A 179 14.31 -19.06 -3.17
C SER A 179 15.29 -19.87 -2.31
N GLY A 180 15.99 -19.28 -1.33
CA GLY A 180 17.20 -19.93 -0.79
C GLY A 180 17.35 -20.08 0.73
N GLU A 181 16.53 -19.45 1.57
CA GLU A 181 16.70 -19.55 3.03
C GLU A 181 15.35 -19.77 3.70
N SER A 182 14.72 -20.91 3.38
CA SER A 182 13.91 -21.55 4.40
C SER A 182 14.87 -21.83 5.55
N GLY A 183 14.80 -21.06 6.64
CA GLY A 183 15.37 -21.40 7.94
C GLY A 183 14.71 -22.64 8.56
N ILE A 184 14.45 -23.64 7.72
CA ILE A 184 14.28 -25.04 8.07
C ILE A 184 15.72 -25.47 8.29
N ASP A 185 16.13 -25.38 9.55
CA ASP A 185 17.28 -26.08 10.08
C ASP A 185 17.41 -27.47 9.44
N ASP A 186 18.63 -27.86 9.05
CA ASP A 186 18.90 -29.11 8.32
C ASP A 186 18.26 -30.34 9.00
N ASN A 187 18.04 -30.29 10.31
CA ASN A 187 17.31 -31.29 11.08
C ASN A 187 15.86 -31.48 10.64
N THR A 188 15.17 -30.41 10.27
CA THR A 188 13.76 -30.45 9.84
C THR A 188 13.66 -30.91 8.38
N GLN A 189 14.66 -30.65 7.53
CA GLN A 189 14.76 -31.27 6.21
C GLN A 189 15.03 -32.78 6.30
N LYS A 190 15.93 -33.23 7.19
CA LYS A 190 16.14 -34.65 7.48
C LYS A 190 14.88 -35.37 7.99
N PHE A 191 14.06 -34.68 8.77
CA PHE A 191 12.80 -35.24 9.26
C PHE A 191 11.74 -35.39 8.16
N LEU A 192 11.77 -34.52 7.14
CA LEU A 192 10.83 -34.53 6.01
C LEU A 192 11.29 -35.38 4.83
N SER A 193 12.61 -35.63 4.69
CA SER A 193 13.16 -36.47 3.62
C SER A 193 12.93 -37.97 3.85
N GLY A 194 12.45 -38.39 5.02
CA GLY A 194 12.16 -39.79 5.31
C GLY A 194 13.41 -40.67 5.43
N GLU A 195 14.61 -40.11 5.31
CA GLU A 195 15.89 -40.76 5.63
C GLU A 195 16.16 -40.70 7.14
N ALA A 196 15.15 -41.09 7.93
CA ALA A 196 15.40 -41.51 9.29
C ALA A 196 15.93 -42.95 9.18
N ASP A 197 17.26 -43.08 9.07
CA ASP A 197 17.93 -44.32 9.44
C ASP A 197 17.53 -44.59 10.89
N PHE A 198 16.59 -45.53 11.07
CA PHE A 198 16.28 -46.12 12.36
C PHE A 198 17.50 -46.96 12.75
N GLU A 199 18.55 -46.31 13.23
CA GLU A 199 19.50 -46.99 14.09
C GLU A 199 18.74 -47.35 15.37
N ASP A 200 18.63 -48.66 15.59
CA ASP A 200 18.09 -49.30 16.79
C ASP A 200 18.74 -48.69 18.03
N THR A 201 18.12 -47.62 18.53
CA THR A 201 18.56 -46.96 19.75
C THR A 201 18.09 -47.83 20.89
N GLU A 202 18.97 -48.70 21.36
CA GLU A 202 18.78 -49.48 22.57
C GLU A 202 18.25 -48.57 23.68
N LEU A 203 17.05 -48.91 24.18
CA LEU A 203 16.39 -48.24 25.29
C LEU A 203 17.25 -48.33 26.55
N SER A 204 18.17 -47.37 26.73
CA SER A 204 18.85 -47.19 27.99
C SER A 204 17.84 -46.60 28.99
N LYS A 205 17.54 -47.40 30.00
CA LYS A 205 16.61 -47.09 31.10
C LYS A 205 17.24 -46.07 32.05
N GLU A 206 17.54 -44.86 31.61
CA GLU A 206 18.01 -43.81 32.52
C GLU A 206 16.81 -42.97 33.01
N LYS A 207 16.43 -43.20 34.27
CA LYS A 207 15.36 -42.47 34.95
C LYS A 207 15.69 -40.96 34.94
N PRO A 208 14.82 -40.09 34.40
CA PRO A 208 15.07 -38.66 34.39
C PRO A 208 15.07 -38.11 35.81
N LYS A 209 16.20 -37.54 36.24
CA LYS A 209 16.30 -36.80 37.50
C LYS A 209 15.34 -35.60 37.47
N PRO A 210 14.58 -35.34 38.56
CA PRO A 210 13.61 -34.27 38.62
C PRO A 210 14.30 -32.90 38.51
N LYS A 211 14.06 -32.19 37.40
CA LYS A 211 14.56 -30.81 37.23
C LYS A 211 13.84 -29.89 38.22
N ALA A 212 14.65 -29.27 39.10
CA ALA A 212 14.20 -28.33 40.10
C ALA A 212 13.40 -27.17 39.48
N LYS A 213 12.15 -27.01 39.94
CA LYS A 213 11.24 -25.92 39.55
C LYS A 213 11.84 -24.57 39.96
N LYS A 214 12.44 -23.84 39.00
CA LYS A 214 12.78 -22.42 39.16
C LYS A 214 11.49 -21.60 39.35
N LYS A 215 11.22 -21.16 40.58
CA LYS A 215 10.14 -20.23 40.92
C LYS A 215 10.37 -18.88 40.21
N ARG A 216 9.65 -18.63 39.11
CA ARG A 216 9.58 -17.31 38.47
C ARG A 216 8.87 -16.32 39.41
N LYS A 217 9.60 -15.34 39.93
CA LYS A 217 9.03 -14.20 40.67
C LYS A 217 8.22 -13.34 39.68
N VAL A 218 6.90 -13.43 39.77
CA VAL A 218 5.96 -12.55 39.05
C VAL A 218 6.03 -11.16 39.69
N LYS A 219 6.68 -10.20 39.03
CA LYS A 219 6.59 -8.78 39.40
C LYS A 219 5.19 -8.27 39.06
N LYS A 220 4.35 -8.09 40.09
CA LYS A 220 3.05 -7.41 39.98
C LYS A 220 3.28 -5.96 39.52
N ARG A 221 2.96 -5.66 38.25
CA ARG A 221 2.85 -4.28 37.75
C ARG A 221 1.63 -3.62 38.40
N LYS A 222 1.86 -2.54 39.17
CA LYS A 222 0.81 -1.66 39.70
C LYS A 222 0.05 -1.02 38.52
N LYS A 223 -1.24 -1.33 38.37
CA LYS A 223 -2.15 -0.61 37.47
C LYS A 223 -2.38 0.80 38.03
N LYS A 224 -2.08 1.83 37.24
CA LYS A 224 -2.50 3.22 37.51
C LYS A 224 -4.02 3.35 37.28
N PRO A 225 -4.75 4.10 38.11
CA PRO A 225 -6.17 4.36 37.91
C PRO A 225 -6.39 5.28 36.70
N ARG A 226 -7.28 4.88 35.79
CA ARG A 226 -7.78 5.72 34.69
C ARG A 226 -8.78 6.73 35.27
N SER A 227 -8.49 8.01 35.12
CA SER A 227 -9.42 9.10 35.40
C SER A 227 -10.61 9.02 34.45
N LYS A 228 -11.82 9.00 35.02
CA LYS A 228 -13.09 9.10 34.28
C LYS A 228 -13.27 10.54 33.82
N LYS A 229 -13.24 10.78 32.50
CA LYS A 229 -13.61 12.06 31.90
C LYS A 229 -15.13 12.08 31.70
N LYS A 230 -15.81 13.02 32.36
CA LYS A 230 -17.24 13.29 32.21
C LYS A 230 -17.50 13.89 30.83
N THR A 231 -18.38 13.28 30.05
CA THR A 231 -18.97 13.85 28.83
C THR A 231 -20.35 14.43 29.19
N LYS A 232 -20.58 15.71 28.87
CA LYS A 232 -21.91 16.33 28.88
C LYS A 232 -22.65 15.97 27.58
N PRO A 233 -23.98 15.79 27.58
CA PRO A 233 -24.76 15.78 26.35
C PRO A 233 -25.01 17.21 25.89
N LYS A 234 -24.87 17.46 24.58
CA LYS A 234 -25.43 18.62 23.90
C LYS A 234 -26.57 18.11 23.03
N SER A 235 -27.79 18.47 23.41
CA SER A 235 -29.01 18.39 22.62
C SER A 235 -29.17 19.65 21.76
N GLU A 236 -30.17 19.59 20.88
CA GLU A 236 -30.76 20.63 20.02
C GLU A 236 -30.15 20.68 18.62
N ASP A 237 -30.81 20.05 17.64
CA ASP A 237 -32.01 20.52 16.90
C ASP A 237 -31.69 21.76 16.09
N ASP A 238 -31.41 21.56 14.81
CA ASP A 238 -31.70 22.57 13.80
C ASP A 238 -32.25 21.89 12.54
N SER A 239 -33.47 22.31 12.23
CA SER A 239 -34.36 21.86 11.17
C SER A 239 -33.84 22.23 9.78
N TYR A 240 -33.89 21.27 8.86
CA TYR A 240 -33.63 21.48 7.43
C TYR A 240 -34.70 22.37 6.78
N ARG A 241 -34.27 23.51 6.24
CA ARG A 241 -35.04 24.36 5.31
C ARG A 241 -34.70 23.90 3.89
N ILE A 242 -35.67 23.28 3.22
CA ILE A 242 -35.57 22.87 1.81
C ILE A 242 -36.00 24.07 0.96
N GLU A 243 -35.06 24.71 0.27
CA GLU A 243 -35.36 25.69 -0.77
C GLU A 243 -35.46 24.97 -2.12
N LYS A 244 -36.64 25.11 -2.75
CA LYS A 244 -36.91 24.66 -4.12
C LYS A 244 -36.09 25.53 -5.08
N PHE A 245 -35.22 24.91 -5.86
CA PHE A 245 -34.66 25.52 -7.07
C PHE A 245 -35.60 25.25 -8.23
N GLU A 246 -36.06 26.32 -8.89
CA GLU A 246 -36.73 26.28 -10.19
C GLU A 246 -35.66 26.12 -11.29
N GLU A 247 -35.79 25.08 -12.10
CA GLU A 247 -35.04 24.86 -13.34
C GLU A 247 -35.58 25.82 -14.41
N ASN A 248 -34.73 26.73 -14.90
CA ASN A 248 -34.93 27.38 -16.19
C ASN A 248 -34.12 26.61 -17.24
N GLU A 249 -34.80 25.78 -18.02
CA GLU A 249 -34.27 25.24 -19.28
C GLU A 249 -34.38 26.34 -20.37
N GLU A 250 -33.27 26.99 -20.71
CA GLU A 250 -33.14 27.73 -21.96
C GLU A 250 -32.70 26.78 -23.07
N VAL A 251 -33.63 26.49 -23.98
CA VAL A 251 -33.40 25.77 -25.23
C VAL A 251 -32.81 26.75 -26.25
N MET A 252 -31.52 26.61 -26.54
CA MET A 252 -30.88 27.27 -27.69
C MET A 252 -30.99 26.35 -28.90
N VAL A 253 -31.86 26.75 -29.85
CA VAL A 253 -31.97 26.12 -31.17
C VAL A 253 -30.92 26.74 -32.09
N GLU A 254 -30.04 25.88 -32.62
CA GLU A 254 -28.99 26.22 -33.57
C GLU A 254 -29.58 26.16 -35.00
N GLU A 255 -29.75 27.32 -35.65
CA GLU A 255 -30.01 27.39 -37.09
C GLU A 255 -28.69 27.29 -37.85
N VAL A 256 -28.51 26.21 -38.61
CA VAL A 256 -27.43 26.06 -39.60
C VAL A 256 -28.09 26.08 -40.98
N GLU A 257 -27.93 27.19 -41.69
CA GLU A 257 -28.23 27.28 -43.12
C GLU A 257 -27.09 26.62 -43.93
N LEU A 258 -27.49 25.80 -44.91
CA LEU A 258 -26.64 25.13 -45.91
C LEU A 258 -26.63 25.89 -47.24
#